data_AF-A0A1V2YIL7-F1
#
_entry.id   AF-A0A1V2YIL7-F1
#
_cell.length_a   1.000
_cell.length_b   1.000
_cell.length_c   1.000
_cell.angle_alpha   90.00
_cell.angle_beta   90.00
_cell.angle_gamma   90.00
#
_symmetry.space_group_name_H-M   'P 1'
#
loop_
_entity.id
_entity.type
_entity.pdbx_description
1 polymer ?
#
loop_
_entity_poly.entity_id
_entity_poly.type
_entity_poly.pdbx_seq_one_letter_code
_entity_poly.pdbx_strand_id
1 'polypeptide(L)'
;MQCYFKRVLDGFIPSDMEIDILDNITQKVDFILSDLDNDDMPEIIVALICKNKRYWAILDRKNFIWMFNYINEQTDDDGVEWTQLLNEIEVEPDFFEANRMGLSASQIFGDNDIAGLALINDEEYPLSIHKIFQNLASTPATLEEPPILPQTGYPVAPLPEIGFPVAPETGYPVSPLPETGYPVAPLPETGFPVAPTPEVSYPVTPNITPNTSTTGMSIISSLRGNVMNSGRIENVILSGVTNRFGANYFYSNITLFIQDGDNLNDYQILLPISQGYNPTLQLVDFSGTTYKDIVVTFQLDTTGTNIAAFIYSFNTGRLRLVFDSRDFNSKYTGTVVYTDYYRVIATMSTGNEFILDISKTSQRILSEIYYSNGILRAPRRGSVQNLSNILFVQNGFEVKKMLVAVQPISGANSSNIIADVATTFSFTQNNLLINEQQVYLRSNM
;
A
#
# COMPACT_ATOMS: atom_id res chain seq x y z
N MET A 1 14.83 -7.74 17.08
CA MET A 1 14.17 -9.00 16.67
C MET A 1 12.67 -8.85 16.45
N GLN A 2 11.92 -8.12 17.27
CA GLN A 2 10.46 -7.97 17.07
C GLN A 2 10.08 -7.38 15.69
N CYS A 3 10.77 -6.32 15.24
CA CYS A 3 10.57 -5.76 13.89
C CYS A 3 10.94 -6.72 12.76
N TYR A 4 11.88 -7.65 13.01
CA TYR A 4 12.23 -8.69 12.03
C TYR A 4 11.06 -9.67 11.88
N PHE A 5 10.51 -10.18 12.99
CA PHE A 5 9.37 -11.10 12.95
C PHE A 5 8.11 -10.47 12.33
N LYS A 6 7.86 -9.18 12.61
CA LYS A 6 6.77 -8.43 11.96
C LYS A 6 6.92 -8.35 10.44
N ARG A 7 8.16 -8.27 9.93
CA ARG A 7 8.44 -8.23 8.49
C ARG A 7 8.46 -9.63 7.85
N VAL A 8 8.94 -10.63 8.58
CA VAL A 8 8.96 -12.01 8.09
C VAL A 8 7.53 -12.53 8.00
N LEU A 9 6.74 -12.34 9.04
CA LEU A 9 5.35 -12.81 9.09
C LEU A 9 4.35 -11.84 8.43
N ASP A 10 4.84 -10.86 7.67
CA ASP A 10 3.97 -9.93 6.93
C ASP A 10 3.14 -10.69 5.89
N GLY A 11 1.86 -10.31 5.78
CA GLY A 11 0.83 -11.02 5.03
C GLY A 11 0.30 -12.31 5.68
N PHE A 12 0.99 -12.87 6.70
CA PHE A 12 0.48 -13.99 7.51
C PHE A 12 -0.24 -13.46 8.75
N ILE A 13 0.40 -12.59 9.53
CA ILE A 13 -0.19 -12.01 10.73
C ILE A 13 -1.06 -10.81 10.36
N PRO A 14 -2.36 -10.82 10.70
CA PRO A 14 -3.25 -9.69 10.50
C PRO A 14 -2.74 -8.39 11.14
N SER A 15 -3.10 -7.25 10.55
CA SER A 15 -2.65 -5.93 11.03
C SER A 15 -3.19 -5.52 12.40
N ASP A 16 -4.24 -6.17 12.89
CA ASP A 16 -4.85 -5.97 14.21
C ASP A 16 -4.23 -6.84 15.30
N MET A 17 -3.16 -7.58 14.99
CA MET A 17 -2.39 -8.38 15.94
C MET A 17 -0.98 -7.80 16.17
N GLU A 18 -0.46 -7.98 17.38
CA GLU A 18 0.89 -7.60 17.79
C GLU A 18 1.71 -8.85 18.10
N ILE A 19 3.02 -8.79 17.82
CA ILE A 19 3.97 -9.89 18.05
C ILE A 19 4.92 -9.45 19.15
N ASP A 20 4.95 -10.16 20.26
CA ASP A 20 5.93 -10.01 21.33
C ASP A 20 6.92 -11.16 21.36
N ILE A 21 8.15 -10.88 21.80
CA ILE A 21 9.16 -11.91 22.06
C ILE A 21 9.14 -12.22 23.55
N LEU A 22 9.02 -13.49 23.89
CA LEU A 22 9.03 -13.95 25.29
C LEU A 22 10.41 -14.48 25.68
N ASP A 23 10.68 -14.47 26.98
CA ASP A 23 11.96 -14.97 27.51
C ASP A 23 12.05 -16.51 27.48
N ASN A 24 10.93 -17.24 27.56
CA ASN A 24 10.89 -18.71 27.59
C ASN A 24 9.58 -19.26 27.02
N ILE A 25 9.61 -20.52 26.56
CA ILE A 25 8.44 -21.32 26.20
C ILE A 25 8.01 -22.18 27.39
N THR A 26 6.75 -22.11 27.78
CA THR A 26 6.19 -22.89 28.91
C THR A 26 5.24 -24.01 28.46
N GLN A 27 4.94 -24.11 27.17
CA GLN A 27 3.97 -25.03 26.57
C GLN A 27 4.29 -25.29 25.10
N LYS A 28 3.55 -26.21 24.47
CA LYS A 28 3.58 -26.38 23.01
C LYS A 28 3.21 -25.07 22.30
N VAL A 29 3.84 -24.82 21.16
CA VAL A 29 3.59 -23.66 20.29
C VAL A 29 2.66 -24.03 19.14
N ASP A 30 2.00 -23.06 18.53
CA ASP A 30 1.05 -23.27 17.44
C ASP A 30 1.73 -23.35 16.07
N PHE A 31 2.88 -22.69 15.93
CA PHE A 31 3.72 -22.79 14.74
C PHE A 31 5.20 -22.65 15.05
N ILE A 32 6.02 -23.16 14.14
CA ILE A 32 7.47 -22.96 14.13
C ILE A 32 7.85 -22.16 12.90
N LEU A 33 8.79 -21.22 13.06
CA LEU A 33 9.34 -20.41 11.99
C LEU A 33 10.82 -20.74 11.81
N SER A 34 11.21 -21.26 10.66
CA SER A 34 12.60 -21.66 10.39
C SER A 34 12.87 -21.57 8.90
N ASP A 35 14.09 -21.24 8.52
CA ASP A 35 14.58 -21.35 7.14
C ASP A 35 14.94 -22.82 6.86
N LEU A 36 14.11 -23.49 6.05
CA LEU A 36 14.23 -24.92 5.73
C LEU A 36 15.00 -25.18 4.45
N ASP A 37 14.97 -24.25 3.50
CA ASP A 37 15.61 -24.41 2.19
C ASP A 37 16.93 -23.60 2.03
N ASN A 38 17.31 -22.84 3.06
CA ASN A 38 18.50 -21.99 3.16
C ASN A 38 18.51 -20.82 2.15
N ASP A 39 17.35 -20.19 1.92
CA ASP A 39 17.22 -19.01 1.06
C ASP A 39 17.18 -17.67 1.82
N ASP A 40 17.46 -17.68 3.13
CA ASP A 40 17.35 -16.57 4.08
C ASP A 40 15.89 -16.07 4.30
N MET A 41 14.87 -16.82 3.86
CA MET A 41 13.44 -16.56 4.08
C MET A 41 12.78 -17.69 4.90
N PRO A 42 12.43 -17.43 6.16
CA PRO A 42 11.85 -18.48 7.00
C PRO A 42 10.46 -18.94 6.55
N GLU A 43 10.23 -20.24 6.58
CA GLU A 43 8.93 -20.90 6.40
C GLU A 43 8.21 -21.12 7.72
N ILE A 44 6.88 -21.34 7.64
CA ILE A 44 6.03 -21.66 8.78
C ILE A 44 5.66 -23.13 8.76
N ILE A 45 5.89 -23.81 9.87
CA ILE A 45 5.56 -25.22 10.07
C ILE A 45 4.40 -25.30 11.07
N VAL A 46 3.34 -26.04 10.70
CA VAL A 46 2.17 -26.28 11.56
C VAL A 46 1.76 -27.76 11.55
N ALA A 47 1.16 -28.20 12.65
CA ALA A 47 0.54 -29.52 12.76
C ALA A 47 -0.99 -29.40 12.63
N LEU A 48 -1.58 -30.10 11.67
CA LEU A 48 -3.02 -30.01 11.37
C LEU A 48 -3.74 -31.34 11.61
N ILE A 49 -4.99 -31.29 12.05
CA ILE A 49 -5.92 -32.42 12.10
C ILE A 49 -7.08 -32.16 11.15
N CYS A 50 -7.37 -33.11 10.28
CA CYS A 50 -8.58 -33.09 9.47
C CYS A 50 -9.16 -34.50 9.32
N LYS A 51 -10.45 -34.67 9.62
CA LYS A 51 -11.16 -35.97 9.58
C LYS A 51 -10.39 -37.10 10.29
N ASN A 52 -9.86 -36.82 11.49
CA ASN A 52 -9.04 -37.74 12.31
C ASN A 52 -7.70 -38.18 11.69
N LYS A 53 -7.24 -37.50 10.64
CA LYS A 53 -5.88 -37.67 10.11
C LYS A 53 -5.02 -36.48 10.49
N ARG A 54 -3.75 -36.72 10.75
CA ARG A 54 -2.77 -35.69 11.11
C ARG A 54 -1.93 -35.33 9.89
N TYR A 55 -1.57 -34.06 9.76
CA TYR A 55 -0.76 -33.56 8.65
C TYR A 55 0.36 -32.65 9.16
N TRP A 56 1.50 -32.69 8.49
CA TRP A 56 2.48 -31.61 8.50
C TRP A 56 2.17 -30.66 7.36
N ALA A 57 2.10 -29.36 7.65
CA ALA A 57 1.99 -28.35 6.62
C ALA A 57 3.13 -27.33 6.76
N ILE A 58 3.77 -27.04 5.64
CA ILE A 58 4.82 -26.03 5.52
C ILE A 58 4.26 -24.94 4.60
N LEU A 59 4.23 -23.73 5.11
CA LEU A 59 3.85 -22.55 4.36
C LEU A 59 5.11 -21.80 3.96
N ASP A 60 5.12 -21.38 2.71
CA ASP A 60 6.12 -20.51 2.11
C ASP A 60 5.42 -19.22 1.65
N ARG A 61 6.18 -18.16 1.40
CA ARG A 61 5.67 -16.89 0.91
C ARG A 61 6.30 -16.49 -0.42
N LYS A 62 5.45 -15.99 -1.31
CA LYS A 62 5.88 -15.27 -2.52
C LYS A 62 5.18 -13.94 -2.57
N ASN A 63 5.95 -12.85 -2.68
CA ASN A 63 5.42 -11.48 -2.67
C ASN A 63 4.49 -11.18 -1.47
N PHE A 64 4.88 -11.61 -0.26
CA PHE A 64 4.09 -11.47 0.99
C PHE A 64 2.77 -12.24 1.02
N ILE A 65 2.52 -13.12 0.04
CA ILE A 65 1.36 -13.99 0.01
C ILE A 65 1.81 -15.37 0.50
N TRP A 66 1.28 -15.77 1.66
CA TRP A 66 1.55 -17.07 2.26
C TRP A 66 0.68 -18.15 1.61
N MET A 67 1.28 -19.29 1.33
CA MET A 67 0.64 -20.42 0.68
C MET A 67 1.28 -21.73 1.12
N PHE A 68 0.54 -22.83 0.99
CA PHE A 68 1.12 -24.15 1.25
C PHE A 68 2.18 -24.47 0.20
N ASN A 69 3.41 -24.68 0.66
CA ASN A 69 4.48 -25.27 -0.14
C ASN A 69 4.39 -26.80 -0.09
N TYR A 70 4.08 -27.33 1.08
CA TYR A 70 4.06 -28.76 1.34
C TYR A 70 2.97 -29.11 2.35
N ILE A 71 2.23 -30.18 2.08
CA ILE A 71 1.27 -30.77 3.03
C ILE A 71 1.32 -32.29 2.86
N ASN A 72 1.59 -33.03 3.93
CA ASN A 72 1.56 -34.48 3.91
C ASN A 72 0.99 -35.07 5.20
N GLU A 73 0.33 -36.23 5.07
CA GLU A 73 -0.18 -37.00 6.20
C GLU A 73 1.00 -37.50 7.05
N GLN A 74 0.91 -37.35 8.38
CA GLN A 74 1.97 -37.77 9.30
C GLN A 74 2.08 -39.29 9.31
N THR A 75 3.31 -39.80 9.36
CA THR A 75 3.59 -41.24 9.50
C THR A 75 4.40 -41.54 10.75
N ASP A 76 4.27 -42.76 11.28
CA ASP A 76 4.99 -43.21 12.48
C ASP A 76 6.54 -43.19 12.28
N ASP A 77 7.01 -43.09 11.03
CA ASP A 77 8.43 -43.08 10.63
C ASP A 77 8.98 -41.67 10.35
N ASP A 78 8.22 -40.58 10.56
CA ASP A 78 8.61 -39.21 10.19
C ASP A 78 9.85 -38.66 10.94
N GLY A 79 10.40 -39.39 11.92
CA GLY A 79 11.73 -39.19 12.48
C GLY A 79 11.96 -37.89 13.26
N VAL A 80 11.00 -36.96 13.28
CA VAL A 80 11.10 -35.67 13.97
C VAL A 80 10.02 -35.54 15.04
N GLU A 81 10.43 -35.32 16.30
CA GLU A 81 9.52 -35.16 17.45
C GLU A 81 8.82 -33.79 17.49
N TRP A 82 8.48 -33.20 16.33
CA TRP A 82 7.69 -31.95 16.27
C TRP A 82 6.35 -32.08 16.99
N THR A 83 5.81 -33.29 17.12
CA THR A 83 4.58 -33.60 17.86
C THR A 83 4.67 -33.25 19.36
N GLN A 84 5.88 -33.13 19.92
CA GLN A 84 6.10 -32.67 21.29
C GLN A 84 6.16 -31.15 21.40
N LEU A 85 6.42 -30.45 20.31
CA LEU A 85 6.62 -28.99 20.26
C LEU A 85 5.39 -28.24 19.72
N LEU A 86 4.67 -28.82 18.76
CA LEU A 86 3.53 -28.21 18.09
C LEU A 86 2.18 -28.65 18.66
N ASN A 87 1.26 -27.68 18.81
CA ASN A 87 -0.16 -27.94 19.01
C ASN A 87 -0.78 -28.46 17.71
N GLU A 88 -1.70 -29.41 17.83
CA GLU A 88 -2.44 -29.95 16.69
C GLU A 88 -3.71 -29.11 16.46
N ILE A 89 -3.83 -28.51 15.28
CA ILE A 89 -4.90 -27.55 14.96
C ILE A 89 -5.95 -28.23 14.09
N GLU A 90 -7.20 -28.22 14.52
CA GLU A 90 -8.31 -28.80 13.76
C GLU A 90 -8.75 -27.88 12.61
N VAL A 91 -8.79 -28.43 11.39
CA VAL A 91 -9.16 -27.70 10.18
C VAL A 91 -10.21 -28.48 9.38
N GLU A 92 -11.07 -27.73 8.68
CA GLU A 92 -12.11 -28.29 7.83
C GLU A 92 -11.54 -28.94 6.55
N PRO A 93 -12.25 -29.88 5.91
CA PRO A 93 -11.71 -30.63 4.76
C PRO A 93 -11.41 -29.79 3.52
N ASP A 94 -12.13 -28.69 3.32
CA ASP A 94 -11.92 -27.69 2.27
C ASP A 94 -10.68 -26.81 2.52
N PHE A 95 -10.05 -26.96 3.69
CA PHE A 95 -8.83 -26.24 4.03
C PHE A 95 -7.65 -26.59 3.11
N PHE A 96 -7.60 -27.82 2.60
CA PHE A 96 -6.54 -28.34 1.73
C PHE A 96 -6.76 -28.09 0.23
N GLU A 97 -7.67 -27.17 -0.14
CA GLU A 97 -7.88 -26.82 -1.54
C GLU A 97 -6.58 -26.40 -2.23
N ALA A 98 -6.25 -27.05 -3.35
CA ALA A 98 -5.03 -26.80 -4.10
C ALA A 98 -4.97 -25.34 -4.59
N ASN A 99 -3.81 -24.71 -4.44
CA ASN A 99 -3.53 -23.30 -4.80
C ASN A 99 -4.22 -22.23 -3.93
N ARG A 100 -4.59 -22.57 -2.68
CA ARG A 100 -5.01 -21.55 -1.72
C ARG A 100 -3.86 -20.56 -1.45
N MET A 101 -4.09 -19.30 -1.82
CA MET A 101 -3.15 -18.18 -1.66
C MET A 101 -3.65 -17.21 -0.59
N GLY A 102 -2.73 -16.57 0.12
CA GLY A 102 -3.04 -15.55 1.11
C GLY A 102 -3.53 -16.15 2.43
N LEU A 103 -2.91 -17.26 2.84
CA LEU A 103 -3.16 -17.87 4.14
C LEU A 103 -2.76 -16.89 5.24
N SER A 104 -3.70 -16.56 6.12
CA SER A 104 -3.42 -15.73 7.30
C SER A 104 -3.57 -16.52 8.58
N ALA A 105 -2.92 -16.05 9.65
CA ALA A 105 -3.00 -16.64 10.98
C ALA A 105 -4.46 -16.82 11.44
N SER A 106 -5.33 -15.84 11.19
CA SER A 106 -6.75 -15.95 11.54
C SER A 106 -7.49 -17.08 10.82
N GLN A 107 -7.05 -17.48 9.63
CA GLN A 107 -7.64 -18.60 8.90
C GLN A 107 -7.19 -19.96 9.45
N ILE A 108 -6.04 -20.01 10.13
CA ILE A 108 -5.46 -21.25 10.68
C ILE A 108 -5.80 -21.40 12.16
N PHE A 109 -5.59 -20.36 12.96
CA PHE A 109 -5.70 -20.39 14.42
C PHE A 109 -6.96 -19.71 14.96
N GLY A 110 -7.75 -19.08 14.09
CA GLY A 110 -8.92 -18.28 14.48
C GLY A 110 -8.54 -16.96 15.14
N ASP A 111 -9.36 -16.51 16.08
CA ASP A 111 -9.19 -15.23 16.79
C ASP A 111 -8.42 -15.33 18.12
N ASN A 112 -7.82 -16.49 18.39
CA ASN A 112 -7.10 -16.76 19.63
C ASN A 112 -5.68 -16.14 19.61
N ASP A 113 -5.10 -16.00 20.80
CA ASP A 113 -3.66 -15.72 20.92
C ASP A 113 -2.87 -16.92 20.38
N ILE A 114 -1.79 -16.63 19.65
CA ILE A 114 -0.99 -17.61 18.92
C ILE A 114 0.41 -17.63 19.53
N ALA A 115 0.86 -18.81 19.95
CA ALA A 115 2.23 -19.04 20.36
C ALA A 115 3.07 -19.48 19.17
N GLY A 116 4.22 -18.86 18.96
CA GLY A 116 5.18 -19.26 17.93
C GLY A 116 6.55 -19.56 18.52
N LEU A 117 7.36 -20.34 17.80
CA LEU A 117 8.80 -20.46 18.07
C LEU A 117 9.57 -20.22 16.78
N ALA A 118 10.45 -19.23 16.77
CA ALA A 118 11.34 -19.01 15.64
C ALA A 118 12.75 -19.55 15.92
N LEU A 119 13.33 -20.24 14.94
CA LEU A 119 14.68 -20.80 14.95
C LEU A 119 15.53 -20.01 13.95
N ILE A 120 16.51 -19.24 14.45
CA ILE A 120 17.37 -18.40 13.60
C ILE A 120 18.81 -18.60 14.03
N ASN A 121 19.66 -19.11 13.13
CA ASN A 121 21.09 -19.35 13.40
C ASN A 121 21.33 -20.12 14.71
N ASP A 122 20.57 -21.21 14.92
CA ASP A 122 20.61 -22.05 16.13
C ASP A 122 20.13 -21.37 17.43
N GLU A 123 19.55 -20.17 17.35
CA GLU A 123 18.91 -19.50 18.49
C GLU A 123 17.38 -19.62 18.44
N GLU A 124 16.78 -19.85 19.62
CA GLU A 124 15.34 -19.95 19.81
C GLU A 124 14.73 -18.61 20.23
N TYR A 125 13.66 -18.20 19.55
CA TYR A 125 12.90 -16.99 19.81
C TYR A 125 11.43 -17.33 20.05
N PRO A 126 11.01 -17.43 21.32
CA PRO A 126 9.61 -17.61 21.68
C PRO A 126 8.78 -16.38 21.27
N LEU A 127 7.66 -16.60 20.59
CA LEU A 127 6.77 -15.54 20.08
C LEU A 127 5.38 -15.66 20.73
N SER A 128 4.81 -14.52 21.10
CA SER A 128 3.40 -14.38 21.48
C SER A 128 2.72 -13.43 20.52
N ILE A 129 1.67 -13.88 19.86
CA ILE A 129 0.90 -13.06 18.92
C ILE A 129 -0.51 -12.92 19.45
N HIS A 130 -0.97 -11.69 19.64
CA HIS A 130 -2.24 -11.43 20.30
C HIS A 130 -2.93 -10.22 19.68
N LYS A 131 -4.26 -10.13 19.84
CA LYS A 131 -5.00 -8.96 19.34
C LYS A 131 -4.62 -7.71 20.11
N ILE A 132 -4.54 -6.59 19.39
CA ILE A 132 -4.34 -5.27 19.99
C ILE A 132 -5.63 -4.89 20.74
N PHE A 133 -5.66 -5.13 22.05
CA PHE A 133 -6.70 -4.56 22.90
C PHE A 133 -6.48 -3.05 22.98
N GLN A 134 -7.31 -2.27 22.28
CA GLN A 134 -7.41 -0.85 22.58
C GLN A 134 -7.93 -0.73 24.02
N ASN A 135 -7.04 -0.34 24.94
CA ASN A 135 -7.45 0.18 26.24
C ASN A 135 -8.34 1.40 25.98
N LEU A 136 -9.65 1.17 25.96
CA LEU A 136 -10.63 2.20 26.26
C LEU A 136 -10.39 2.56 27.73
N ALA A 137 -9.46 3.50 27.97
CA ALA A 137 -9.28 4.09 29.27
C ALA A 137 -10.61 4.75 29.66
N SER A 138 -11.34 4.04 30.52
CA SER A 138 -12.60 4.45 31.13
C SER A 138 -12.38 5.76 31.89
N THR A 139 -12.72 6.88 31.27
CA THR A 139 -13.04 8.09 32.02
C THR A 139 -14.49 7.92 32.50
N PRO A 140 -14.78 8.07 33.80
CA PRO A 140 -16.14 7.90 34.28
C PRO A 140 -16.97 9.07 33.74
N ALA A 141 -17.86 8.79 32.79
CA ALA A 141 -18.83 9.74 32.29
C ALA A 141 -19.86 10.02 33.41
N THR A 142 -19.71 11.16 34.05
CA THR A 142 -20.81 11.83 34.75
C THR A 142 -21.93 12.08 33.75
N LEU A 143 -23.13 11.57 34.05
CA LEU A 143 -24.36 11.83 33.31
C LEU A 143 -24.70 13.33 33.39
N GLU A 144 -24.35 14.10 32.36
CA GLU A 144 -25.06 15.33 32.03
C GLU A 144 -25.76 15.14 30.68
N GLU A 145 -27.08 15.31 30.70
CA GLU A 145 -27.94 15.28 29.52
C GLU A 145 -27.52 16.35 28.50
N PRO A 146 -27.63 16.08 27.19
CA PRO A 146 -27.30 17.07 26.17
C PRO A 146 -28.34 18.21 26.18
N PRO A 147 -27.94 19.47 25.92
CA PRO A 147 -28.88 20.57 25.83
C PRO A 147 -29.75 20.41 24.58
N ILE A 148 -31.07 20.56 24.78
CA ILE A 148 -32.08 20.57 23.73
C ILE A 148 -31.83 21.79 22.82
N LEU A 149 -31.52 21.55 21.54
CA LEU A 149 -31.52 22.57 20.50
C LEU A 149 -32.97 22.90 20.09
N PRO A 150 -33.39 24.18 20.03
CA PRO A 150 -34.68 24.53 19.46
C PRO A 150 -34.67 24.36 17.94
N GLN A 151 -35.60 23.55 17.42
CA GLN A 151 -35.93 23.54 15.98
C GLN A 151 -36.48 24.91 15.59
N THR A 152 -35.76 25.61 14.72
CA THR A 152 -36.31 26.74 13.97
C THR A 152 -36.74 26.23 12.59
N GLY A 153 -38.04 26.20 12.37
CA GLY A 153 -38.64 25.87 11.07
C GLY A 153 -38.46 27.02 10.10
N TYR A 154 -38.08 26.69 8.86
CA TYR A 154 -38.14 27.62 7.73
C TYR A 154 -39.61 27.90 7.37
N PRO A 155 -40.04 29.16 7.20
CA PRO A 155 -41.36 29.45 6.67
C PRO A 155 -41.43 29.12 5.18
N VAL A 156 -42.41 28.29 4.82
CA VAL A 156 -42.85 28.04 3.44
C VAL A 156 -43.58 29.29 2.95
N ALA A 157 -43.07 29.93 1.90
CA ALA A 157 -43.79 30.97 1.18
C ALA A 157 -44.80 30.34 0.20
N PRO A 158 -46.08 30.78 0.15
CA PRO A 158 -47.04 30.27 -0.80
C PRO A 158 -46.78 30.81 -2.22
N LEU A 159 -47.00 29.95 -3.23
CA LEU A 159 -47.04 30.35 -4.64
C LEU A 159 -48.19 31.36 -4.89
N PRO A 160 -47.98 32.40 -5.73
CA PRO A 160 -49.09 33.20 -6.22
C PRO A 160 -49.80 32.49 -7.38
N GLU A 161 -51.08 32.17 -7.19
CA GLU A 161 -52.02 31.90 -8.29
C GLU A 161 -52.28 33.22 -9.05
N ILE A 162 -51.91 33.25 -10.33
CA ILE A 162 -52.31 34.33 -11.24
C ILE A 162 -53.36 33.75 -12.19
N GLY A 163 -54.61 34.14 -11.95
CA GLY A 163 -55.74 33.86 -12.84
C GLY A 163 -55.66 34.65 -14.14
N PHE A 164 -56.00 34.00 -15.25
CA PHE A 164 -56.11 34.60 -16.57
C PHE A 164 -57.37 35.49 -16.66
N PRO A 165 -57.29 36.72 -17.18
CA PRO A 165 -58.46 37.43 -17.68
C PRO A 165 -58.77 36.99 -19.12
N VAL A 166 -60.03 36.64 -19.36
CA VAL A 166 -60.62 36.46 -20.70
C VAL A 166 -61.00 37.82 -21.26
N ALA A 167 -60.66 38.09 -22.54
CA ALA A 167 -61.20 39.18 -23.33
C ALA A 167 -61.32 38.76 -24.82
N PRO A 168 -62.24 39.36 -25.61
CA PRO A 168 -63.06 38.68 -26.61
C PRO A 168 -62.47 38.63 -28.03
N GLU A 169 -63.05 37.75 -28.85
CA GLU A 169 -62.80 37.62 -30.30
C GLU A 169 -63.07 38.94 -31.04
N THR A 170 -62.16 39.35 -31.93
CA THR A 170 -62.44 39.94 -33.26
C THR A 170 -61.16 40.20 -34.04
N GLY A 171 -61.14 39.76 -35.31
CA GLY A 171 -60.52 40.47 -36.44
C GLY A 171 -59.01 40.28 -36.69
N TYR A 172 -58.67 39.49 -37.71
CA TYR A 172 -57.36 39.54 -38.37
C TYR A 172 -57.10 40.90 -39.03
N PRO A 173 -55.84 41.37 -39.05
CA PRO A 173 -55.17 41.47 -40.36
C PRO A 173 -53.69 41.04 -40.35
N VAL A 174 -53.25 40.66 -41.55
CA VAL A 174 -51.89 40.24 -41.96
C VAL A 174 -50.97 41.45 -42.18
N SER A 175 -49.66 41.29 -41.90
CA SER A 175 -48.46 41.84 -42.62
C SER A 175 -47.38 42.40 -41.65
N PRO A 176 -46.11 42.57 -42.06
CA PRO A 176 -45.11 41.57 -42.44
C PRO A 176 -43.90 41.55 -41.46
N LEU A 177 -43.01 40.57 -41.61
CA LEU A 177 -41.80 40.36 -40.80
C LEU A 177 -40.93 41.62 -40.57
N PRO A 178 -40.33 41.76 -39.38
CA PRO A 178 -39.03 42.39 -39.20
C PRO A 178 -37.93 41.35 -39.01
N GLU A 179 -36.89 41.46 -39.84
CA GLU A 179 -35.58 40.82 -39.66
C GLU A 179 -34.98 41.20 -38.30
N THR A 180 -34.70 40.22 -37.45
CA THR A 180 -33.71 40.36 -36.38
C THR A 180 -32.91 39.08 -36.25
N GLY A 181 -31.58 39.23 -36.37
CA GLY A 181 -30.61 38.15 -36.48
C GLY A 181 -30.59 37.23 -35.27
N TYR A 182 -30.48 35.92 -35.55
CA TYR A 182 -30.11 34.92 -34.57
C TYR A 182 -28.67 35.17 -34.10
N PRO A 183 -28.38 35.15 -32.78
CA PRO A 183 -27.02 34.90 -32.35
C PRO A 183 -26.68 33.44 -32.71
N VAL A 184 -25.71 33.27 -33.60
CA VAL A 184 -25.07 31.98 -33.86
C VAL A 184 -24.32 31.57 -32.59
N ALA A 185 -24.79 30.53 -31.91
CA ALA A 185 -23.99 29.86 -30.88
C ALA A 185 -22.76 29.23 -31.56
N PRO A 186 -21.53 29.46 -31.07
CA PRO A 186 -20.36 28.78 -31.62
C PRO A 186 -20.49 27.27 -31.38
N LEU A 187 -20.23 26.47 -32.42
CA LEU A 187 -20.11 25.02 -32.30
C LEU A 187 -19.04 24.67 -31.24
N PRO A 188 -19.26 23.65 -30.39
CA PRO A 188 -18.16 23.11 -29.61
C PRO A 188 -17.17 22.48 -30.58
N GLU A 189 -15.95 23.03 -30.63
CA GLU A 189 -14.84 22.38 -31.31
C GLU A 189 -14.63 21.00 -30.68
N THR A 190 -14.95 19.96 -31.43
CA THR A 190 -14.52 18.59 -31.17
C THR A 190 -13.02 18.54 -31.39
N GLY A 191 -12.26 18.98 -30.39
CA GLY A 191 -10.85 18.64 -30.26
C GLY A 191 -10.77 17.15 -29.97
N PHE A 192 -10.34 16.35 -30.95
CA PHE A 192 -9.89 14.98 -30.69
C PHE A 192 -8.82 15.03 -29.60
N PRO A 193 -8.90 14.20 -28.55
CA PRO A 193 -7.82 14.14 -27.57
C PRO A 193 -6.56 13.63 -28.29
N VAL A 194 -5.59 14.51 -28.45
CA VAL A 194 -4.23 14.11 -28.79
C VAL A 194 -3.72 13.33 -27.58
N ALA A 195 -3.46 12.04 -27.77
CA ALA A 195 -2.82 11.23 -26.73
C ALA A 195 -1.51 11.91 -26.31
N PRO A 196 -1.31 12.22 -25.02
CA PRO A 196 -0.04 12.74 -24.57
C PRO A 196 1.03 11.67 -24.82
N THR A 197 2.07 12.02 -25.58
CA THR A 197 3.30 11.24 -25.59
C THR A 197 3.81 11.13 -24.15
N PRO A 198 4.20 9.95 -23.64
CA PRO A 198 4.65 9.81 -22.27
C PRO A 198 5.89 10.69 -22.05
N GLU A 199 5.72 11.78 -21.29
CA GLU A 199 6.84 12.65 -20.92
C GLU A 199 7.75 11.89 -19.95
N VAL A 200 8.97 11.68 -20.41
CA VAL A 200 10.04 11.01 -19.69
C VAL A 200 10.38 11.81 -18.42
N SER A 201 10.34 11.18 -17.24
CA SER A 201 10.78 11.83 -15.99
C SER A 201 12.30 11.94 -15.95
N TYR A 202 12.81 13.16 -15.89
CA TYR A 202 14.24 13.42 -15.79
C TYR A 202 14.71 13.48 -14.33
N PRO A 203 15.84 12.84 -13.99
CA PRO A 203 16.42 12.94 -12.66
C PRO A 203 16.92 14.36 -12.37
N VAL A 204 16.75 14.82 -11.13
CA VAL A 204 17.13 16.17 -10.69
C VAL A 204 18.33 16.13 -9.75
N THR A 205 19.12 17.19 -9.70
CA THR A 205 20.21 17.34 -8.73
C THR A 205 19.64 17.54 -7.32
N PRO A 206 19.99 16.72 -6.32
CA PRO A 206 19.52 16.91 -4.94
C PRO A 206 20.09 18.15 -4.28
N ASN A 207 19.42 18.63 -3.23
CA ASN A 207 19.93 19.68 -2.36
C ASN A 207 21.03 19.12 -1.45
N ILE A 208 22.29 19.39 -1.78
CA ILE A 208 23.47 18.95 -1.04
C ILE A 208 24.04 20.13 -0.25
N THR A 209 24.28 19.95 1.06
CA THR A 209 24.96 20.94 1.91
C THR A 209 26.23 20.36 2.53
N PRO A 210 27.25 21.18 2.86
CA PRO A 210 28.34 20.76 3.74
C PRO A 210 27.78 20.34 5.10
N ASN A 211 28.31 19.26 5.69
CA ASN A 211 27.82 18.69 6.95
C ASN A 211 27.75 19.75 8.06
N THR A 212 26.54 20.10 8.50
CA THR A 212 26.29 20.99 9.65
C THR A 212 25.97 20.18 10.90
N SER A 213 26.40 20.66 12.07
CA SER A 213 26.26 20.01 13.40
C SER A 213 24.97 19.17 13.58
N THR A 214 25.15 17.88 13.89
CA THR A 214 24.08 16.88 14.05
C THR A 214 23.38 16.90 15.43
N THR A 215 23.51 18.01 16.17
CA THR A 215 23.03 18.11 17.56
C THR A 215 21.51 17.87 17.63
N GLY A 216 21.10 16.76 18.26
CA GLY A 216 19.69 16.38 18.42
C GLY A 216 19.13 15.44 17.36
N MET A 217 19.90 15.06 16.33
CA MET A 217 19.51 14.00 15.39
C MET A 217 19.91 12.62 15.95
N SER A 218 19.00 11.66 15.83
CA SER A 218 19.28 10.24 16.05
C SER A 218 19.46 9.52 14.72
N ILE A 219 20.35 8.52 14.71
CA ILE A 219 20.49 7.62 13.57
C ILE A 219 19.26 6.72 13.53
N ILE A 220 18.56 6.75 12.40
CA ILE A 220 17.40 5.89 12.10
C ILE A 220 17.90 4.56 11.56
N SER A 221 18.79 4.61 10.57
CA SER A 221 19.33 3.43 9.90
C SER A 221 20.68 3.75 9.29
N SER A 222 21.54 2.73 9.17
CA SER A 222 22.85 2.84 8.55
C SER A 222 23.13 1.58 7.74
N LEU A 223 23.52 1.76 6.48
CA LEU A 223 23.93 0.71 5.56
C LEU A 223 25.31 1.02 4.97
N ARG A 224 25.98 -0.02 4.47
CA ARG A 224 27.27 0.11 3.80
C ARG A 224 27.20 -0.47 2.39
N GLY A 225 27.70 0.25 1.41
CA GLY A 225 27.76 -0.22 0.02
C GLY A 225 28.49 0.74 -0.90
N ASN A 226 28.91 0.24 -2.08
CA ASN A 226 29.45 1.09 -3.15
C ASN A 226 28.29 1.86 -3.79
N VAL A 227 28.01 3.07 -3.32
CA VAL A 227 26.93 3.93 -3.83
C VAL A 227 27.45 5.06 -4.69
N MET A 228 28.69 5.51 -4.45
CA MET A 228 29.31 6.59 -5.24
C MET A 228 29.87 6.12 -6.58
N ASN A 229 29.71 4.82 -6.91
CA ASN A 229 30.31 4.20 -8.10
C ASN A 229 31.83 4.42 -8.18
N SER A 230 32.47 4.43 -7.01
CA SER A 230 33.91 4.63 -6.84
C SER A 230 34.66 3.29 -6.76
N GLY A 231 33.94 2.19 -6.49
CA GLY A 231 34.50 0.89 -6.13
C GLY A 231 34.86 0.77 -4.65
N ARG A 232 34.76 1.86 -3.88
CA ARG A 232 34.90 1.87 -2.41
C ARG A 232 33.54 1.62 -1.76
N ILE A 233 33.56 1.29 -0.46
CA ILE A 233 32.35 1.08 0.33
C ILE A 233 32.11 2.31 1.19
N GLU A 234 31.01 2.99 0.93
CA GLU A 234 30.58 4.16 1.69
C GLU A 234 29.61 3.79 2.81
N ASN A 235 29.55 4.64 3.84
CA ASN A 235 28.50 4.56 4.86
C ASN A 235 27.34 5.46 4.44
N VAL A 236 26.13 4.89 4.40
CA VAL A 236 24.89 5.60 4.08
C VAL A 236 24.04 5.64 5.33
N ILE A 237 23.80 6.82 5.86
CA ILE A 237 23.18 7.02 7.16
C ILE A 237 21.90 7.84 6.97
N LEU A 238 20.78 7.28 7.41
CA LEU A 238 19.53 8.01 7.54
C LEU A 238 19.39 8.46 8.99
N SER A 239 19.20 9.76 9.19
CA SER A 239 19.05 10.36 10.53
C SER A 239 17.83 11.27 10.58
N GLY A 240 17.32 11.52 11.79
CA GLY A 240 16.22 12.44 12.00
C GLY A 240 16.05 12.81 13.47
N VAL A 241 15.18 13.77 13.74
CA VAL A 241 14.82 14.19 15.09
C VAL A 241 13.51 13.52 15.49
N THR A 242 13.50 12.83 16.62
CA THR A 242 12.30 12.27 17.23
C THR A 242 12.20 12.71 18.69
N ASN A 243 10.98 13.04 19.13
CA ASN A 243 10.68 13.52 20.47
C ASN A 243 9.98 12.46 21.34
N ARG A 244 9.80 11.23 20.84
CA ARG A 244 9.03 10.19 21.56
C ARG A 244 9.68 8.80 21.47
N PHE A 245 9.60 8.08 22.60
CA PHE A 245 9.76 6.63 22.69
C PHE A 245 8.35 6.00 22.65
N GLY A 246 8.05 5.12 21.68
CA GLY A 246 6.75 4.44 21.49
C GLY A 246 6.57 3.84 20.08
N ALA A 247 5.51 3.04 19.86
CA ALA A 247 5.34 2.17 18.67
C ALA A 247 5.23 2.87 17.29
N ASN A 248 4.89 4.17 17.25
CA ASN A 248 4.76 4.95 16.01
C ASN A 248 5.84 6.04 15.96
N TYR A 249 7.00 5.68 15.41
CA TYR A 249 8.19 6.54 15.36
C TYR A 249 8.06 7.62 14.29
N PHE A 250 7.45 8.74 14.66
CA PHE A 250 7.47 9.95 13.85
C PHE A 250 8.86 10.61 13.92
N TYR A 251 9.43 10.90 12.76
CA TYR A 251 10.68 11.64 12.62
C TYR A 251 10.44 12.94 11.87
N SER A 252 11.18 13.97 12.28
CA SER A 252 11.28 15.26 11.60
C SER A 252 12.74 15.51 11.21
N ASN A 253 13.00 16.44 10.29
CA ASN A 253 14.34 16.69 9.76
C ASN A 253 15.07 15.42 9.28
N ILE A 254 14.32 14.49 8.66
CA ILE A 254 14.88 13.29 8.05
C ILE A 254 15.90 13.73 7.01
N THR A 255 17.15 13.30 7.21
CA THR A 255 18.32 13.72 6.45
C THR A 255 19.15 12.50 6.09
N LEU A 256 19.57 12.42 4.84
CA LEU A 256 20.41 11.34 4.34
C LEU A 256 21.87 11.82 4.27
N PHE A 257 22.79 11.01 4.79
CA PHE A 257 24.22 11.25 4.76
C PHE A 257 24.93 10.15 3.99
N ILE A 258 25.93 10.52 3.18
CA ILE A 258 26.84 9.57 2.53
C ILE A 258 28.26 9.95 2.93
N GLN A 259 28.95 9.05 3.62
CA GLN A 259 30.29 9.26 4.12
C GLN A 259 31.27 8.32 3.43
N ASP A 260 32.29 8.91 2.82
CA ASP A 260 33.47 8.20 2.30
C ASP A 260 34.44 8.07 3.48
N GLY A 261 34.72 6.84 3.92
CA GLY A 261 35.36 6.54 5.22
C GLY A 261 36.73 7.20 5.49
N ASP A 262 37.34 7.86 4.50
CA ASP A 262 38.62 8.56 4.58
C ASP A 262 38.52 10.10 4.39
N ASN A 263 37.36 10.65 3.99
CA ASN A 263 37.24 12.04 3.51
C ASN A 263 36.23 12.88 4.31
N LEU A 264 36.58 14.17 4.49
CA LEU A 264 35.72 15.21 5.10
C LEU A 264 34.55 15.68 4.21
N ASN A 265 34.35 15.08 3.04
CA ASN A 265 33.31 15.44 2.09
C ASN A 265 32.08 14.52 2.25
N ASP A 266 31.50 14.56 3.44
CA ASP A 266 30.22 13.93 3.71
C ASP A 266 29.13 14.64 2.90
N TYR A 267 28.39 13.89 2.07
CA TYR A 267 27.21 14.43 1.42
C TYR A 267 26.07 14.48 2.43
N GLN A 268 25.63 15.67 2.82
CA GLN A 268 24.34 15.85 3.49
C GLN A 268 23.28 16.15 2.44
N ILE A 269 22.28 15.29 2.34
CA ILE A 269 21.21 15.36 1.34
C ILE A 269 19.91 15.69 2.09
N LEU A 270 19.36 16.86 1.78
CA LEU A 270 18.05 17.27 2.28
C LEU A 270 16.96 16.63 1.43
N LEU A 271 16.15 15.78 2.07
CA LEU A 271 15.07 15.10 1.38
C LEU A 271 13.99 16.11 0.98
N PRO A 272 13.31 15.89 -0.15
CA PRO A 272 12.27 16.81 -0.58
C PRO A 272 11.04 16.88 0.34
N ILE A 273 10.80 15.80 1.09
CA ILE A 273 9.96 15.77 2.29
C ILE A 273 10.85 15.20 3.40
N SER A 274 10.90 15.85 4.54
CA SER A 274 11.84 15.52 5.63
C SER A 274 11.14 15.13 6.92
N GLN A 275 9.89 14.66 6.85
CA GLN A 275 9.15 14.21 8.04
C GLN A 275 8.14 13.12 7.70
N GLY A 276 7.98 12.16 8.61
CA GLY A 276 7.07 11.03 8.45
C GLY A 276 7.29 9.92 9.47
N TYR A 277 6.54 8.84 9.33
CA TYR A 277 6.57 7.68 10.22
C TYR A 277 7.38 6.55 9.61
N ASN A 278 8.05 5.78 10.47
CA ASN A 278 8.73 4.54 10.11
C ASN A 278 9.68 4.66 8.89
N PRO A 279 10.63 5.62 8.90
CA PRO A 279 11.59 5.77 7.83
C PRO A 279 12.47 4.54 7.64
N THR A 280 12.68 4.16 6.38
CA THR A 280 13.53 3.02 5.99
C THR A 280 14.58 3.45 4.99
N LEU A 281 15.69 2.71 5.00
CA LEU A 281 16.82 2.88 4.10
C LEU A 281 17.13 1.51 3.47
N GLN A 282 17.29 1.48 2.14
CA GLN A 282 17.65 0.29 1.39
C GLN A 282 18.67 0.62 0.30
N LEU A 283 19.53 -0.35 -0.02
CA LEU A 283 20.46 -0.30 -1.16
C LEU A 283 20.02 -1.32 -2.22
N VAL A 284 19.99 -0.93 -3.50
CA VAL A 284 19.46 -1.77 -4.58
C VAL A 284 20.21 -1.61 -5.91
N ASP A 285 20.26 -2.65 -6.73
CA ASP A 285 20.77 -2.60 -8.12
C ASP A 285 19.65 -2.14 -9.07
N PHE A 286 19.34 -0.84 -9.13
CA PHE A 286 18.19 -0.34 -9.89
C PHE A 286 18.58 0.38 -11.19
N SER A 287 19.49 1.34 -11.11
CA SER A 287 19.98 2.12 -12.25
C SER A 287 21.21 1.47 -12.90
N GLY A 288 21.95 0.67 -12.14
CA GLY A 288 23.10 -0.13 -12.57
C GLY A 288 23.36 -1.31 -11.62
N THR A 289 24.41 -2.08 -11.91
CA THR A 289 24.79 -3.29 -11.13
C THR A 289 26.19 -3.21 -10.53
N THR A 290 26.99 -2.19 -10.90
CA THR A 290 28.35 -1.99 -10.37
C THR A 290 28.37 -1.16 -9.09
N TYR A 291 27.26 -0.52 -8.75
CA TYR A 291 27.01 0.30 -7.57
C TYR A 291 25.56 0.10 -7.13
N LYS A 292 25.24 0.49 -5.91
CA LYS A 292 23.88 0.47 -5.37
C LYS A 292 23.26 1.86 -5.43
N ASP A 293 21.98 1.89 -5.76
CA ASP A 293 21.12 3.06 -5.58
C ASP A 293 20.58 3.09 -4.15
N ILE A 294 20.40 4.30 -3.63
CA ILE A 294 19.92 4.53 -2.27
C ILE A 294 18.43 4.81 -2.31
N VAL A 295 17.66 3.99 -1.61
CA VAL A 295 16.21 4.11 -1.51
C VAL A 295 15.88 4.56 -0.10
N VAL A 296 15.14 5.67 0.01
CA VAL A 296 14.58 6.13 1.27
C VAL A 296 13.06 6.16 1.14
N THR A 297 12.36 5.50 2.07
CA THR A 297 10.91 5.56 2.17
C THR A 297 10.47 5.90 3.59
N PHE A 298 9.29 6.47 3.73
CA PHE A 298 8.60 6.62 5.02
C PHE A 298 7.11 6.84 4.79
N GLN A 299 6.30 6.53 5.78
CA GLN A 299 4.86 6.72 5.74
C GLN A 299 4.53 8.20 6.02
N LEU A 300 3.58 8.75 5.27
CA LEU A 300 3.10 10.13 5.45
C LEU A 300 1.93 10.20 6.44
N ASP A 301 1.35 9.06 6.78
CA ASP A 301 0.28 8.87 7.75
C ASP A 301 0.59 7.67 8.65
N THR A 302 -0.19 7.49 9.71
CA THR A 302 -0.04 6.35 10.63
C THR A 302 -0.68 5.07 10.09
N THR A 303 -1.44 5.15 8.99
CA THR A 303 -2.10 3.99 8.36
C THR A 303 -1.18 3.26 7.40
N GLY A 304 -0.07 3.87 6.98
CA GLY A 304 0.87 3.30 6.02
C GLY A 304 0.31 3.22 4.60
N THR A 305 -0.80 3.91 4.34
CA THR A 305 -1.52 3.88 3.06
C THR A 305 -0.95 4.85 2.05
N ASN A 306 -0.11 5.79 2.50
CA ASN A 306 0.55 6.78 1.68
C ASN A 306 2.00 6.93 2.13
N ILE A 307 2.93 6.85 1.18
CA ILE A 307 4.37 6.92 1.45
C ILE A 307 5.06 8.04 0.67
N ALA A 308 6.12 8.58 1.27
CA ALA A 308 7.16 9.23 0.52
C ALA A 308 8.20 8.18 0.10
N ALA A 309 8.70 8.31 -1.12
CA ALA A 309 9.76 7.45 -1.63
C ALA A 309 10.71 8.26 -2.52
N PHE A 310 12.01 8.12 -2.26
CA PHE A 310 13.08 8.80 -2.97
C PHE A 310 14.17 7.80 -3.33
N ILE A 311 14.58 7.78 -4.60
CA ILE A 311 15.69 6.95 -5.07
C ILE A 311 16.81 7.86 -5.55
N TYR A 312 17.98 7.72 -4.95
CA TYR A 312 19.18 8.47 -5.31
C TYR A 312 20.22 7.57 -5.96
N SER A 313 20.94 8.13 -6.94
CA SER A 313 21.91 7.38 -7.74
C SER A 313 23.13 8.21 -8.12
N PHE A 314 24.29 7.57 -8.22
CA PHE A 314 25.50 8.11 -8.86
C PHE A 314 25.72 7.52 -10.27
N ASN A 315 24.67 7.05 -10.94
CA ASN A 315 24.76 6.46 -12.29
C ASN A 315 25.49 7.31 -13.34
N THR A 316 25.54 8.63 -13.14
CA THR A 316 26.22 9.59 -14.02
C THR A 316 27.54 10.12 -13.48
N GLY A 317 28.07 9.53 -12.40
CA GLY A 317 29.24 10.03 -11.67
C GLY A 317 28.95 11.24 -10.77
N ARG A 318 27.70 11.71 -10.73
CA ARG A 318 27.21 12.73 -9.78
C ARG A 318 25.89 12.24 -9.16
N LEU A 319 25.64 12.63 -7.92
CA LEU A 319 24.41 12.29 -7.21
C LEU A 319 23.19 12.92 -7.91
N ARG A 320 22.17 12.09 -8.17
CA ARG A 320 20.88 12.48 -8.76
C ARG A 320 19.73 11.85 -8.00
N LEU A 321 18.61 12.57 -7.87
CA LEU A 321 17.32 12.02 -7.47
C LEU A 321 16.65 11.45 -8.72
N VAL A 322 16.62 10.12 -8.83
CA VAL A 322 16.13 9.38 -10.01
C VAL A 322 14.66 8.97 -9.90
N PHE A 323 14.10 8.97 -8.69
CA PHE A 323 12.66 8.81 -8.44
C PHE A 323 12.24 9.70 -7.28
N ASP A 324 11.14 10.42 -7.44
CA ASP A 324 10.50 11.26 -6.42
C ASP A 324 9.00 10.95 -6.40
N SER A 325 8.49 10.49 -5.25
CA SER A 325 7.08 10.13 -5.13
C SER A 325 6.12 11.30 -5.37
N ARG A 326 6.56 12.55 -5.16
CA ARG A 326 5.73 13.75 -5.43
C ARG A 326 5.55 13.96 -6.92
N ASP A 327 6.64 13.84 -7.67
CA ASP A 327 6.62 13.90 -9.13
C ASP A 327 5.82 12.73 -9.70
N PHE A 328 5.98 11.53 -9.13
CA PHE A 328 5.18 10.37 -9.50
C PHE A 328 3.68 10.62 -9.27
N ASN A 329 3.26 11.05 -8.07
CA ASN A 329 1.85 11.30 -7.75
C ASN A 329 1.21 12.38 -8.64
N SER A 330 1.98 13.39 -9.07
CA SER A 330 1.46 14.44 -9.96
C SER A 330 1.35 13.98 -11.42
N LYS A 331 2.24 13.10 -11.89
CA LYS A 331 2.27 12.61 -13.27
C LYS A 331 1.35 11.42 -13.50
N TYR A 332 1.31 10.49 -12.56
CA TYR A 332 0.56 9.24 -12.64
C TYR A 332 -0.75 9.38 -11.87
N THR A 333 -1.72 9.98 -12.55
CA THR A 333 -3.07 10.21 -12.03
C THR A 333 -4.07 9.38 -12.84
N GLY A 334 -5.35 9.43 -12.47
CA GLY A 334 -6.39 8.79 -13.25
C GLY A 334 -7.79 9.17 -12.79
N THR A 335 -8.77 8.82 -13.61
CA THR A 335 -10.19 8.95 -13.28
C THR A 335 -10.81 7.59 -13.04
N VAL A 336 -11.68 7.48 -12.04
CA VAL A 336 -12.36 6.23 -11.70
C VAL A 336 -13.87 6.46 -11.71
N VAL A 337 -14.59 5.71 -12.53
CA VAL A 337 -16.03 5.88 -12.74
C VAL A 337 -16.73 4.53 -12.62
N TYR A 338 -17.82 4.49 -11.87
CA TYR A 338 -18.69 3.31 -11.80
C TYR A 338 -19.66 3.30 -12.98
N THR A 339 -19.89 2.11 -13.52
CA THR A 339 -20.79 1.88 -14.66
C THR A 339 -21.69 0.69 -14.38
N ASP A 340 -22.77 0.56 -15.14
CA ASP A 340 -23.71 -0.54 -15.00
C ASP A 340 -23.04 -1.92 -15.11
N TYR A 341 -23.70 -2.89 -14.50
CA TYR A 341 -23.33 -4.29 -14.41
C TYR A 341 -22.07 -4.53 -13.58
N TYR A 342 -22.01 -3.93 -12.39
CA TYR A 342 -20.94 -4.14 -11.40
C TYR A 342 -19.54 -3.83 -11.93
N ARG A 343 -19.40 -2.77 -12.74
CA ARG A 343 -18.13 -2.43 -13.37
C ARG A 343 -17.59 -1.09 -12.90
N VAL A 344 -16.29 -1.02 -12.74
CA VAL A 344 -15.55 0.22 -12.51
C VAL A 344 -14.57 0.42 -13.65
N ILE A 345 -14.54 1.60 -14.23
CA ILE A 345 -13.58 1.98 -15.26
C ILE A 345 -12.54 2.91 -14.64
N ALA A 346 -11.27 2.52 -14.70
CA ALA A 346 -10.14 3.33 -14.31
C ALA A 346 -9.35 3.74 -15.55
N THR A 347 -9.32 5.03 -15.85
CA THR A 347 -8.58 5.62 -16.97
C THR A 347 -7.38 6.39 -16.44
N MET A 348 -6.18 5.93 -16.76
CA MET A 348 -4.91 6.46 -16.25
C MET A 348 -4.40 7.60 -17.15
N SER A 349 -3.62 8.52 -16.58
CA SER A 349 -2.96 9.61 -17.32
C SER A 349 -1.97 9.11 -18.38
N THR A 350 -1.54 7.86 -18.28
CA THR A 350 -0.73 7.13 -19.28
C THR A 350 -1.51 6.78 -20.55
N GLY A 351 -2.83 6.96 -20.54
CA GLY A 351 -3.73 6.55 -21.62
C GLY A 351 -4.28 5.12 -21.47
N ASN A 352 -3.82 4.36 -20.48
CA ASN A 352 -4.36 3.03 -20.21
C ASN A 352 -5.74 3.09 -19.57
N GLU A 353 -6.64 2.22 -20.01
CA GLU A 353 -7.97 2.06 -19.43
C GLU A 353 -8.15 0.62 -18.94
N PHE A 354 -8.67 0.48 -17.71
CA PHE A 354 -8.91 -0.79 -17.07
C PHE A 354 -10.39 -0.89 -16.71
N ILE A 355 -11.03 -1.99 -17.11
CA ILE A 355 -12.40 -2.33 -16.74
C ILE A 355 -12.33 -3.39 -15.65
N LEU A 356 -12.72 -3.02 -14.44
CA LEU A 356 -12.73 -3.87 -13.27
C LEU A 356 -14.14 -4.43 -13.06
N ASP A 357 -14.25 -5.76 -13.00
CA ASP A 357 -15.47 -6.44 -12.58
C ASP A 357 -15.45 -6.61 -11.06
N ILE A 358 -16.34 -5.90 -10.37
CA ILE A 358 -16.50 -5.95 -8.91
C ILE A 358 -17.69 -6.82 -8.49
N SER A 359 -18.23 -7.66 -9.38
CA SER A 359 -19.40 -8.51 -9.08
C SER A 359 -19.15 -9.52 -7.96
N LYS A 360 -17.88 -9.82 -7.67
CA LYS A 360 -17.46 -10.75 -6.60
C LYS A 360 -17.37 -10.09 -5.23
N THR A 361 -17.50 -8.76 -5.15
CA THR A 361 -17.54 -8.02 -3.89
C THR A 361 -18.79 -8.38 -3.08
N SER A 362 -18.73 -8.24 -1.75
CA SER A 362 -19.86 -8.54 -0.86
C SER A 362 -21.16 -7.88 -1.31
N GLN A 363 -22.24 -8.68 -1.29
CA GLN A 363 -23.57 -8.23 -1.71
C GLN A 363 -24.06 -7.03 -0.89
N ARG A 364 -23.63 -6.91 0.37
CA ARG A 364 -23.92 -5.76 1.24
C ARG A 364 -23.41 -4.47 0.60
N ILE A 365 -22.14 -4.42 0.22
CA ILE A 365 -21.52 -3.25 -0.41
C ILE A 365 -22.15 -3.00 -1.79
N LEU A 366 -22.30 -4.05 -2.61
CA LEU A 366 -22.87 -3.91 -3.94
C LEU A 366 -24.30 -3.36 -3.93
N SER A 367 -25.11 -3.72 -2.94
CA SER A 367 -26.49 -3.27 -2.81
C SER A 367 -26.64 -1.76 -2.55
N GLU A 368 -25.60 -1.13 -1.98
CA GLU A 368 -25.53 0.32 -1.77
C GLU A 368 -25.20 1.07 -3.07
N ILE A 369 -24.60 0.38 -4.05
CA ILE A 369 -24.11 0.98 -5.30
C ILE A 369 -25.07 0.68 -6.47
N TYR A 370 -25.59 -0.53 -6.51
CA TYR A 370 -26.37 -1.08 -7.62
C TYR A 370 -27.75 -1.55 -7.17
N TYR A 371 -28.72 -1.48 -8.09
CA TYR A 371 -29.93 -2.27 -8.00
C TYR A 371 -29.60 -3.76 -8.21
N SER A 372 -30.53 -4.65 -7.83
CA SER A 372 -30.34 -6.10 -7.95
C SER A 372 -30.18 -6.60 -9.40
N ASN A 373 -30.55 -5.78 -10.39
CA ASN A 373 -30.35 -6.04 -11.81
C ASN A 373 -28.99 -5.53 -12.34
N GLY A 374 -28.10 -5.05 -11.47
CA GLY A 374 -26.78 -4.53 -11.83
C GLY A 374 -26.76 -3.09 -12.32
N ILE A 375 -27.89 -2.39 -12.40
CA ILE A 375 -27.93 -0.98 -12.82
C ILE A 375 -27.49 -0.08 -11.68
N LEU A 376 -26.66 0.92 -12.00
CA LEU A 376 -26.15 1.87 -11.03
C LEU A 376 -27.28 2.72 -10.45
N ARG A 377 -27.33 2.88 -9.12
CA ARG A 377 -28.39 3.66 -8.46
C ARG A 377 -28.27 5.16 -8.68
N ALA A 378 -27.04 5.65 -8.77
CA ALA A 378 -26.70 7.04 -9.04
C ALA A 378 -25.26 7.13 -9.56
N PRO A 379 -24.92 8.14 -10.39
CA PRO A 379 -23.54 8.34 -10.85
C PRO A 379 -22.56 8.36 -9.68
N ARG A 380 -21.50 7.55 -9.78
CA ARG A 380 -20.52 7.39 -8.71
C ARG A 380 -19.11 7.43 -9.29
N ARG A 381 -18.22 8.10 -8.57
CA ARG A 381 -16.80 8.25 -8.91
C ARG A 381 -15.95 7.73 -7.77
N GLY A 382 -14.81 7.16 -8.13
CA GLY A 382 -13.72 6.84 -7.22
C GLY A 382 -12.52 7.74 -7.48
N SER A 383 -11.37 7.33 -6.96
CA SER A 383 -10.11 8.04 -7.14
C SER A 383 -8.94 7.08 -7.24
N VAL A 384 -7.95 7.44 -8.06
CA VAL A 384 -6.59 6.90 -7.94
C VAL A 384 -5.91 7.69 -6.82
N GLN A 385 -5.38 6.99 -5.82
CA GLN A 385 -4.72 7.60 -4.67
C GLN A 385 -3.23 7.83 -4.93
N ASN A 386 -2.57 8.43 -3.93
CA ASN A 386 -1.13 8.58 -3.93
C ASN A 386 -0.42 7.23 -3.78
N LEU A 387 0.87 7.22 -4.09
CA LEU A 387 1.77 6.09 -3.90
C LEU A 387 1.64 5.50 -2.49
N SER A 388 1.23 4.23 -2.42
CA SER A 388 1.14 3.48 -1.17
C SER A 388 2.34 2.57 -0.93
N ASN A 389 2.99 2.11 -2.01
CA ASN A 389 4.11 1.19 -1.89
C ASN A 389 5.07 1.27 -3.09
N ILE A 390 6.32 0.92 -2.85
CA ILE A 390 7.30 0.62 -3.90
C ILE A 390 7.98 -0.73 -3.65
N LEU A 391 8.24 -1.47 -4.71
CA LEU A 391 8.92 -2.77 -4.67
C LEU A 391 10.00 -2.82 -5.74
N PHE A 392 11.07 -3.58 -5.48
CA PHE A 392 12.08 -3.88 -6.49
C PHE A 392 12.01 -5.34 -6.87
N VAL A 393 11.61 -5.59 -8.12
CA VAL A 393 11.42 -6.94 -8.65
C VAL A 393 12.52 -7.29 -9.63
N GLN A 394 12.92 -8.55 -9.64
CA GLN A 394 13.91 -9.07 -10.57
C GLN A 394 13.23 -9.73 -11.76
N ASN A 395 13.70 -9.48 -12.98
CA ASN A 395 13.19 -10.13 -14.17
C ASN A 395 14.07 -11.33 -14.55
N GLY A 396 13.65 -12.54 -14.19
CA GLY A 396 14.41 -13.77 -14.48
C GLY A 396 15.82 -13.70 -13.90
N PHE A 397 16.84 -13.87 -14.76
CA PHE A 397 18.25 -13.88 -14.38
C PHE A 397 18.92 -12.50 -14.40
N GLU A 398 18.20 -11.41 -14.70
CA GLU A 398 18.79 -10.08 -14.71
C GLU A 398 19.10 -9.61 -13.30
N VAL A 399 20.33 -9.20 -13.00
CA VAL A 399 20.70 -8.68 -11.67
C VAL A 399 20.06 -7.30 -11.41
N LYS A 400 19.86 -6.52 -12.47
CA LYS A 400 19.24 -5.20 -12.40
C LYS A 400 17.75 -5.34 -12.12
N LYS A 401 17.28 -4.70 -11.05
CA LYS A 401 15.88 -4.73 -10.64
C LYS A 401 15.04 -3.68 -11.37
N MET A 402 13.75 -3.96 -11.49
CA MET A 402 12.72 -3.00 -11.91
C MET A 402 12.01 -2.43 -10.68
N LEU A 403 11.52 -1.20 -10.79
CA LEU A 403 10.75 -0.54 -9.74
C LEU A 403 9.26 -0.73 -10.01
N VAL A 404 8.52 -1.31 -9.09
CA VAL A 404 7.05 -1.36 -9.12
C VAL A 404 6.53 -0.30 -8.15
N ALA A 405 5.79 0.67 -8.65
CA ALA A 405 5.11 1.70 -7.86
C ALA A 405 3.61 1.42 -7.81
N VAL A 406 3.04 1.40 -6.61
CA VAL A 406 1.64 0.96 -6.38
C VAL A 406 0.80 2.14 -5.89
N GLN A 407 -0.34 2.38 -6.55
CA GLN A 407 -1.35 3.35 -6.13
C GLN A 407 -2.69 2.64 -5.87
N PRO A 408 -3.33 2.85 -4.72
CA PRO A 408 -4.67 2.34 -4.47
C PRO A 408 -5.71 3.01 -5.38
N ILE A 409 -6.68 2.24 -5.83
CA ILE A 409 -7.91 2.71 -6.46
C ILE A 409 -9.02 2.59 -5.42
N SER A 410 -9.55 3.72 -4.97
CA SER A 410 -10.66 3.74 -4.04
C SER A 410 -12.00 4.02 -4.70
N GLY A 411 -13.06 3.55 -4.06
CA GLY A 411 -14.42 3.97 -4.37
C GLY A 411 -14.70 5.43 -3.98
N ALA A 412 -15.97 5.79 -3.93
CA ALA A 412 -16.38 7.14 -3.50
C ALA A 412 -15.95 7.51 -2.08
N ASN A 413 -15.74 6.50 -1.23
CA ASN A 413 -15.09 6.67 0.06
C ASN A 413 -13.61 6.26 -0.12
N SER A 414 -12.68 7.16 0.20
CA SER A 414 -11.24 6.93 0.09
C SER A 414 -10.72 5.79 0.97
N SER A 415 -11.42 5.43 2.04
CA SER A 415 -11.08 4.27 2.86
C SER A 415 -11.47 2.93 2.22
N ASN A 416 -12.34 2.94 1.20
CA ASN A 416 -12.77 1.73 0.51
C ASN A 416 -11.88 1.50 -0.71
N ILE A 417 -10.81 0.71 -0.53
CA ILE A 417 -9.88 0.36 -1.61
C ILE A 417 -10.41 -0.85 -2.37
N ILE A 418 -10.60 -0.67 -3.68
CA ILE A 418 -11.21 -1.66 -4.58
C ILE A 418 -10.14 -2.48 -5.30
N ALA A 419 -9.09 -1.78 -5.70
CA ALA A 419 -8.00 -2.34 -6.49
C ALA A 419 -6.72 -1.57 -6.21
N ASP A 420 -5.61 -2.08 -6.71
CA ASP A 420 -4.34 -1.37 -6.77
C ASP A 420 -3.90 -1.32 -8.23
N VAL A 421 -3.44 -0.14 -8.67
CA VAL A 421 -2.70 0.00 -9.94
C VAL A 421 -1.21 -0.08 -9.65
N ALA A 422 -0.54 -1.02 -10.29
CA ALA A 422 0.90 -1.20 -10.24
C ALA A 422 1.52 -0.71 -11.55
N THR A 423 2.45 0.23 -11.46
CA THR A 423 3.23 0.71 -12.60
C THR A 423 4.68 0.26 -12.44
N THR A 424 5.14 -0.56 -13.38
CA THR A 424 6.49 -1.13 -13.40
C THR A 424 7.39 -0.27 -14.27
N PHE A 425 8.52 0.16 -13.72
CA PHE A 425 9.52 0.98 -14.37
C PHE A 425 10.83 0.23 -14.54
N SER A 426 11.40 0.35 -15.74
CA SER A 426 12.81 0.06 -15.99
C SER A 426 13.61 1.36 -16.00
N PHE A 427 14.85 1.30 -15.53
CA PHE A 427 15.75 2.45 -15.60
C PHE A 427 16.70 2.31 -16.78
N THR A 428 16.71 3.27 -17.72
CA THR A 428 17.58 3.23 -18.90
C THR A 428 18.41 4.50 -19.00
N GLN A 429 19.75 4.35 -18.98
CA GLN A 429 20.78 5.42 -19.00
C GLN A 429 20.55 6.55 -17.97
N ASN A 430 19.50 7.36 -18.14
CA ASN A 430 19.12 8.49 -17.30
C ASN A 430 17.62 8.60 -17.03
N ASN A 431 16.78 7.67 -17.44
CA ASN A 431 15.33 7.86 -17.45
C ASN A 431 14.59 6.64 -16.92
N LEU A 432 13.46 6.91 -16.25
CA LEU A 432 12.45 5.89 -15.96
C LEU A 432 11.56 5.70 -17.18
N LEU A 433 11.45 4.45 -17.64
CA LEU A 433 10.54 4.05 -18.69
C LEU A 433 9.50 3.10 -18.11
N ILE A 434 8.23 3.36 -18.40
CA ILE A 434 7.14 2.45 -18.07
C ILE A 434 7.37 1.17 -18.89
N ASN A 435 7.55 0.06 -18.20
CA ASN A 435 7.58 -1.25 -18.80
C ASN A 435 6.17 -1.82 -18.91
N GLU A 436 5.38 -1.68 -17.85
CA GLU A 436 4.05 -2.24 -17.75
C GLU A 436 3.20 -1.47 -16.73
N GLN A 437 1.88 -1.47 -16.92
CA GLN A 437 0.91 -1.02 -15.93
C GLN A 437 -0.24 -2.03 -15.83
N GLN A 438 -0.51 -2.53 -14.63
CA GLN A 438 -1.52 -3.53 -14.35
C GLN A 438 -2.42 -3.08 -13.18
N VAL A 439 -3.63 -3.62 -13.13
CA VAL A 439 -4.59 -3.38 -12.05
C VAL A 439 -4.98 -4.70 -11.43
N TYR A 440 -4.92 -4.77 -10.10
CA TYR A 440 -5.28 -5.96 -9.33
C TYR A 440 -6.43 -5.63 -8.39
N LEU A 441 -7.50 -6.42 -8.45
CA LEU A 441 -8.60 -6.34 -7.49
C LEU A 441 -8.13 -6.84 -6.12
N ARG A 442 -8.52 -6.16 -5.04
CA ARG A 442 -8.29 -6.67 -3.68
C ARG A 442 -9.31 -7.74 -3.34
N SER A 443 -8.85 -8.93 -2.96
CA SER A 443 -9.67 -10.15 -2.82
C SER A 443 -10.62 -10.19 -1.62
N ASN A 444 -10.73 -9.14 -0.80
CA ASN A 444 -11.50 -9.15 0.45
C ASN A 444 -12.45 -7.94 0.58
N MET A 445 -13.35 -7.75 -0.39
CA MET A 445 -14.48 -6.81 -0.22
C MET A 445 -15.82 -7.50 -0.25
#